data_AF-A0A943N4Q0-F1
#
_entry.id   AF-A0A943N4Q0-F1
#
_cell.length_a   1.000
_cell.length_b   1.000
_cell.length_c   1.000
_cell.angle_alpha   90.00
_cell.angle_beta   90.00
_cell.angle_gamma   90.00
#
_symmetry.space_group_name_H-M   'P 1'
#
loop_
_entity.id
_entity.type
_entity.pdbx_description
1 polymer ?
#
loop_
_entity_poly.entity_id
_entity_poly.type
_entity_poly.pdbx_seq_one_letter_code
_entity_poly.pdbx_strand_id
1 'polypeptide(L)'
;MKGLDKAEELKELYERVASQYDPDGFRLYFAAQEIVGIKRLWEEYPYEDACGRFAEADGHKLLKYLTAAYFEAVSWEIVPGTTYEKAILGKVDTSTPEYIAFEKRLYETVLERMGFREQLPRPSGRAQTDHATGKDNCKRGDAR
;
A
#
# COMPACT_ATOMS: atom_id res chain seq x y z
N MET A 1 -17.17 13.69 12.76
CA MET A 1 -17.37 12.74 11.66
C MET A 1 -16.88 13.30 10.31
N LYS A 2 -15.68 13.90 10.20
CA LYS A 2 -15.17 14.47 8.92
C LYS A 2 -14.16 13.56 8.19
N GLY A 3 -13.80 12.43 8.80
CA GLY A 3 -12.73 11.56 8.30
C GLY A 3 -13.18 10.53 7.27
N LEU A 4 -14.36 9.93 7.46
CA LEU A 4 -14.95 8.93 6.55
C LEU A 4 -15.27 9.54 5.18
N ASP A 5 -15.95 10.68 5.19
CA ASP A 5 -16.34 11.45 4.00
C ASP A 5 -15.16 11.65 3.03
N LYS A 6 -13.98 11.96 3.57
CA LYS A 6 -12.78 12.19 2.76
C LYS A 6 -12.18 10.91 2.17
N ALA A 7 -12.26 9.77 2.86
CA ALA A 7 -11.76 8.51 2.31
C ALA A 7 -12.67 8.02 1.17
N GLU A 8 -13.98 8.20 1.34
CA GLU A 8 -14.99 7.91 0.32
C GLU A 8 -14.83 8.80 -0.92
N GLU A 9 -14.65 10.12 -0.76
CA GLU A 9 -14.38 11.03 -1.88
C GLU A 9 -13.14 10.62 -2.70
N LEU A 10 -12.04 10.26 -2.03
CA LEU A 10 -10.80 9.82 -2.69
C LEU A 10 -11.00 8.48 -3.41
N LYS A 11 -11.75 7.56 -2.81
CA LYS A 11 -12.11 6.29 -3.41
C LYS A 11 -12.94 6.49 -4.68
N GLU A 12 -13.98 7.32 -4.63
CA GLU A 12 -14.82 7.63 -5.78
C GLU A 12 -14.02 8.27 -6.92
N LEU A 13 -13.08 9.17 -6.60
CA LEU A 13 -12.17 9.75 -7.57
C LEU A 13 -11.29 8.68 -8.22
N TYR A 14 -10.71 7.79 -7.43
CA TYR A 14 -9.93 6.65 -7.94
C TYR A 14 -10.79 5.77 -8.85
N GLU A 15 -11.98 5.37 -8.43
CA GLU A 15 -12.88 4.50 -9.22
C GLU A 15 -13.24 5.13 -10.57
N ARG A 16 -13.43 6.46 -10.62
CA ARG A 16 -13.70 7.19 -11.86
C ARG A 16 -12.55 7.12 -12.86
N VAL A 17 -11.30 7.16 -12.39
CA VAL A 17 -10.10 7.22 -13.25
C VAL A 17 -9.42 5.86 -13.43
N ALA A 18 -9.73 4.88 -12.58
CA ALA A 18 -9.05 3.57 -12.53
C ALA A 18 -9.06 2.86 -13.89
N SER A 19 -10.19 2.87 -14.61
CA SER A 19 -10.28 2.22 -15.94
C SER A 19 -9.25 2.75 -16.95
N GLN A 20 -8.85 4.01 -16.86
CA GLN A 20 -7.88 4.62 -17.77
C GLN A 20 -6.43 4.53 -17.24
N TYR A 21 -6.23 4.66 -15.93
CA TYR A 21 -4.89 4.82 -15.35
C TYR A 21 -4.37 3.57 -14.62
N ASP A 22 -5.26 2.68 -14.16
CA ASP A 22 -4.94 1.45 -13.43
C ASP A 22 -5.99 0.35 -13.64
N PRO A 23 -6.20 -0.10 -14.90
CA PRO A 23 -7.28 -1.03 -15.24
C PRO A 23 -7.18 -2.36 -14.47
N ASP A 24 -5.95 -2.82 -14.22
CA ASP A 24 -5.67 -4.07 -13.51
C ASP A 24 -5.40 -3.86 -12.00
N GLY A 25 -5.38 -2.62 -11.51
CA GLY A 25 -5.20 -2.32 -10.08
C GLY A 25 -3.76 -2.45 -9.57
N PHE A 26 -2.76 -2.53 -10.45
CA PHE A 26 -1.36 -2.68 -10.05
C PHE A 26 -0.80 -1.43 -9.37
N ARG A 27 -1.19 -0.22 -9.81
CA ARG A 27 -0.74 1.02 -9.16
C ARG A 27 -1.29 1.11 -7.74
N LEU A 28 -2.56 0.73 -7.55
CA LEU A 28 -3.20 0.62 -6.25
C LEU A 28 -2.47 -0.40 -5.37
N TYR A 29 -2.18 -1.59 -5.90
CA TYR A 29 -1.42 -2.61 -5.20
C TYR A 29 -0.03 -2.12 -4.75
N PHE A 30 0.76 -1.53 -5.65
CA PHE A 30 2.09 -1.03 -5.31
C PHE A 30 2.06 0.15 -4.32
N ALA A 31 1.02 0.98 -4.36
CA ALA A 31 0.80 2.00 -3.34
C ALA A 31 0.53 1.36 -1.97
N ALA A 32 -0.31 0.33 -1.92
CA ALA A 32 -0.59 -0.41 -0.69
C ALA A 32 0.66 -1.12 -0.14
N GLN A 33 1.47 -1.76 -1.00
CA GLN A 33 2.70 -2.44 -0.57
C GLN A 33 3.68 -1.49 0.14
N GLU A 34 3.79 -0.25 -0.34
CA GLU A 34 4.65 0.76 0.29
C GLU A 34 4.11 1.20 1.66
N ILE A 35 2.79 1.35 1.79
CA ILE A 35 2.16 1.76 3.04
C ILE A 35 2.29 0.67 4.10
N VAL A 36 2.01 -0.58 3.70
CA VAL A 36 2.00 -1.77 4.55
C VAL A 36 3.40 -2.23 4.91
N GLY A 37 4.37 -2.06 4.01
CA GLY A 37 5.76 -2.50 4.20
C GLY A 37 6.03 -3.97 3.87
N ILE A 38 5.02 -4.75 3.49
CA ILE A 38 5.17 -6.13 3.01
C ILE A 38 5.66 -6.10 1.56
N LYS A 39 6.98 -6.26 1.39
CA LYS A 39 7.64 -6.21 0.08
C LYS A 39 7.52 -7.51 -0.70
N ARG A 40 7.43 -8.65 -0.02
CA ARG A 40 7.47 -9.99 -0.62
C ARG A 40 6.22 -10.76 -0.25
N LEU A 41 5.12 -10.52 -0.97
CA LEU A 41 3.84 -11.16 -0.70
C LEU A 41 3.91 -12.70 -0.76
N TRP A 42 4.78 -13.24 -1.62
CA TRP A 42 5.03 -14.68 -1.72
C TRP A 42 5.70 -15.31 -0.49
N GLU A 43 6.35 -14.53 0.37
CA GLU A 43 6.86 -15.05 1.65
C GLU A 43 5.74 -15.23 2.67
N GLU A 44 4.72 -14.37 2.63
CA GLU A 44 3.54 -14.48 3.49
C GLU A 44 2.62 -15.63 3.04
N TYR A 45 2.66 -16.00 1.75
CA TYR A 45 1.79 -17.01 1.16
C TYR A 45 2.56 -18.01 0.27
N PRO A 46 3.42 -18.88 0.86
CA PRO A 46 4.28 -19.75 0.07
C PRO A 46 3.52 -20.78 -0.76
N TYR A 47 2.41 -21.30 -0.24
CA TYR A 47 1.61 -22.30 -0.94
C TYR A 47 0.88 -21.71 -2.15
N GLU A 48 0.30 -20.52 -1.99
CA GLU A 48 -0.37 -19.78 -3.05
C GLU A 48 0.59 -19.43 -4.18
N ASP A 49 1.80 -18.98 -3.83
CA ASP A 49 2.85 -18.68 -4.79
C ASP A 49 3.29 -19.93 -5.56
N ALA A 50 3.55 -21.04 -4.86
CA ALA A 50 3.89 -22.32 -5.47
C ALA A 50 2.79 -22.85 -6.40
N CYS A 51 1.52 -22.50 -6.13
CA CYS A 51 0.38 -22.80 -6.98
C CYS A 51 0.18 -21.80 -8.13
N GLY A 52 1.10 -20.86 -8.35
CA GLY A 52 1.03 -19.84 -9.41
C GLY A 52 -0.03 -18.76 -9.19
N ARG A 53 -0.64 -18.68 -8.00
CA ARG A 53 -1.79 -17.78 -7.75
C ARG A 53 -1.46 -16.31 -7.94
N PHE A 54 -0.21 -15.92 -7.69
CA PHE A 54 0.26 -14.54 -7.81
C PHE A 54 0.75 -14.18 -9.21
N ALA A 55 1.28 -15.15 -9.97
CA ALA A 55 1.66 -14.94 -11.36
C ALA A 55 0.43 -14.64 -12.25
N GLU A 56 -0.73 -15.22 -11.92
CA GLU A 56 -1.99 -15.04 -12.63
C GLU A 56 -2.88 -13.92 -12.05
N ALA A 57 -2.45 -13.26 -10.97
CA ALA A 57 -3.26 -12.27 -10.28
C ALA A 57 -3.10 -10.87 -10.88
N ASP A 58 -4.24 -10.17 -11.03
CA ASP A 58 -4.24 -8.73 -11.20
C ASP A 58 -3.90 -8.03 -9.88
N GLY A 59 -3.63 -6.72 -9.95
CA GLY A 59 -3.31 -5.92 -8.77
C GLY A 59 -4.45 -5.89 -7.74
N HIS A 60 -5.71 -5.94 -8.17
CA HIS A 60 -6.85 -6.02 -7.25
C HIS A 60 -6.84 -7.30 -6.40
N LYS A 61 -6.52 -8.45 -7.01
CA LYS A 61 -6.41 -9.72 -6.31
C LYS A 61 -5.18 -9.73 -5.39
N LEU A 62 -4.04 -9.23 -5.85
CA LEU A 62 -2.84 -9.08 -5.01
C LEU A 62 -3.10 -8.16 -3.81
N LEU A 63 -3.86 -7.09 -4.00
CA LEU A 63 -4.26 -6.18 -2.92
C LEU A 63 -5.09 -6.90 -1.83
N LYS A 64 -5.98 -7.83 -2.20
CA LYS A 64 -6.76 -8.61 -1.22
C LYS A 64 -5.89 -9.49 -0.33
N TYR A 65 -4.88 -10.15 -0.92
CA TYR A 65 -3.91 -10.92 -0.14
C TYR A 65 -3.08 -10.00 0.75
N LEU A 66 -2.59 -8.88 0.22
CA LEU A 66 -1.80 -7.93 1.00
C LEU A 66 -2.58 -7.35 2.18
N THR A 67 -3.83 -6.93 1.98
CA THR A 67 -4.65 -6.38 3.06
C THR A 67 -5.05 -7.44 4.07
N ALA A 68 -5.34 -8.67 3.62
CA ALA A 68 -5.62 -9.77 4.53
C ALA A 68 -4.40 -10.08 5.42
N ALA A 69 -3.20 -10.15 4.85
CA ALA A 69 -1.96 -10.32 5.63
C ALA A 69 -1.77 -9.16 6.63
N TYR A 70 -1.91 -7.92 6.17
CA TYR A 70 -1.66 -6.74 7.01
C TYR A 70 -2.63 -6.60 8.18
N PHE A 71 -3.90 -6.92 7.97
CA PHE A 71 -4.93 -6.83 9.02
C PHE A 71 -5.17 -8.18 9.72
N GLU A 72 -4.25 -9.14 9.57
CA GLU A 72 -4.33 -10.48 10.19
C GLU A 72 -5.65 -11.21 9.91
N ALA A 73 -6.27 -10.91 8.75
CA ALA A 73 -7.52 -11.51 8.30
C ALA A 73 -7.27 -12.75 7.45
N VAL A 74 -6.35 -13.62 7.89
CA VAL A 74 -6.00 -14.87 7.21
C VAL A 74 -6.12 -16.01 8.22
N SER A 75 -6.81 -17.07 7.84
CA SER A 75 -6.71 -18.37 8.49
C SER A 75 -6.03 -19.38 7.57
N TRP A 76 -5.55 -20.47 8.15
CA TRP A 76 -4.73 -21.47 7.46
C TRP A 76 -5.39 -22.84 7.55
N GLU A 77 -5.46 -23.55 6.43
CA GLU A 77 -5.97 -24.91 6.34
C GLU A 77 -4.86 -25.85 5.84
N ILE A 78 -4.65 -26.96 6.55
CA ILE A 78 -3.69 -27.98 6.13
C ILE A 78 -4.18 -28.62 4.83
N VAL A 79 -3.34 -28.62 3.81
CA VAL A 79 -3.63 -29.27 2.53
C VAL A 79 -3.51 -30.79 2.70
N PRO A 80 -4.60 -31.56 2.51
CA PRO A 80 -4.61 -32.99 2.79
C PRO A 80 -3.50 -33.75 2.08
N GLY A 81 -2.80 -34.61 2.83
CA GLY A 81 -1.69 -35.40 2.31
C GLY A 81 -0.37 -34.64 2.14
N THR A 82 -0.28 -33.40 2.64
CA THR A 82 0.94 -32.60 2.62
C THR A 82 1.19 -31.93 3.98
N THR A 83 2.35 -31.30 4.14
CA THR A 83 2.65 -30.42 5.28
C THR A 83 2.41 -28.94 4.95
N TYR A 84 1.82 -28.63 3.80
CA TYR A 84 1.54 -27.26 3.40
C TYR A 84 0.24 -26.75 4.02
N GLU A 85 0.21 -25.46 4.28
CA GLU A 85 -0.97 -24.73 4.69
C GLU A 85 -1.41 -23.81 3.57
N LYS A 86 -2.72 -23.79 3.31
CA LYS A 86 -3.36 -22.91 2.34
C LYS A 86 -4.06 -21.78 3.08
N ALA A 87 -3.89 -20.56 2.58
CA ALA A 87 -4.58 -19.39 3.08
C ALA A 87 -6.07 -19.40 2.75
N ILE A 88 -6.86 -19.07 3.76
CA ILE A 88 -8.27 -18.72 3.66
C ILE A 88 -8.37 -17.25 4.06
N LEU A 89 -8.61 -16.39 3.07
CA LEU A 89 -8.77 -14.96 3.32
C LEU A 89 -10.11 -14.71 4.01
N GLY A 90 -10.04 -14.17 5.22
CA GLY A 90 -11.18 -13.70 5.99
C GLY A 90 -11.63 -12.30 5.57
N LYS A 91 -12.67 -11.81 6.24
CA LYS A 91 -13.17 -10.44 6.03
C LYS A 91 -12.37 -9.47 6.90
N VAL A 92 -11.73 -8.50 6.27
CA VAL A 92 -11.11 -7.36 6.96
C VAL A 92 -12.21 -6.44 7.49
N ASP A 93 -12.11 -6.02 8.75
CA ASP A 93 -13.03 -5.06 9.34
C ASP A 93 -12.72 -3.63 8.87
N THR A 94 -13.49 -3.19 7.88
CA THR A 94 -13.34 -1.88 7.25
C THR A 94 -13.91 -0.73 8.09
N SER A 95 -14.55 -1.03 9.23
CA SER A 95 -15.09 0.00 10.14
C SER A 95 -14.07 0.49 11.16
N THR A 96 -12.93 -0.19 11.27
CA THR A 96 -11.85 0.17 12.21
C THR A 96 -11.20 1.50 11.83
N PRO A 97 -10.84 2.36 12.80
CA PRO A 97 -10.09 3.59 12.54
C PRO A 97 -8.77 3.33 11.79
N GLU A 98 -8.12 2.21 12.07
CA GLU A 98 -6.89 1.76 11.43
C GLU A 98 -7.10 1.50 9.94
N TYR A 99 -8.16 0.76 9.58
CA TYR A 99 -8.51 0.53 8.18
C TYR A 99 -8.88 1.83 7.47
N ILE A 100 -9.70 2.68 8.08
CA ILE A 100 -10.10 3.96 7.49
C ILE A 100 -8.87 4.85 7.22
N ALA A 101 -7.91 4.88 8.14
CA ALA A 101 -6.66 5.62 7.96
C ALA A 101 -5.79 5.04 6.83
N PHE A 102 -5.69 3.71 6.77
CA PHE A 102 -5.01 3.00 5.68
C PHE A 102 -5.65 3.30 4.32
N GLU A 103 -6.97 3.15 4.20
CA GLU A 103 -7.72 3.33 2.96
C GLU A 103 -7.58 4.76 2.44
N LYS A 104 -7.70 5.76 3.31
CA LYS A 104 -7.46 7.16 2.96
C LYS A 104 -6.04 7.37 2.42
N ARG A 105 -5.03 6.86 3.12
CA ARG A 105 -3.63 7.01 2.71
C ARG A 105 -3.34 6.28 1.40
N LEU A 106 -3.97 5.13 1.18
CA LEU A 106 -3.88 4.35 -0.04
C LEU A 106 -4.37 5.14 -1.26
N TYR A 107 -5.60 5.66 -1.19
CA TYR A 107 -6.16 6.42 -2.31
C TYR A 107 -5.42 7.75 -2.54
N GLU A 108 -5.00 8.43 -1.47
CA GLU A 108 -4.16 9.63 -1.59
C GLU A 108 -2.85 9.32 -2.33
N THR A 109 -2.16 8.23 -1.95
CA THR A 109 -0.88 7.83 -2.53
C THR A 109 -1.01 7.41 -4.01
N VAL A 110 -2.02 6.61 -4.36
CA VAL A 110 -2.19 6.15 -5.75
C VAL A 110 -2.61 7.30 -6.66
N LEU A 111 -3.53 8.16 -6.23
CA LEU A 111 -3.98 9.32 -7.00
C LEU A 111 -2.85 10.33 -7.22
N GLU A 112 -2.01 10.55 -6.19
CA GLU A 112 -0.82 11.37 -6.30
C GLU A 112 0.14 10.84 -7.38
N ARG A 113 0.38 9.53 -7.41
CA ARG A 113 1.24 8.87 -8.41
C ARG A 113 0.66 8.88 -9.83
N MET A 114 -0.66 8.93 -9.94
CA MET A 114 -1.36 9.07 -11.21
C MET A 114 -1.37 10.52 -11.73
N GLY A 115 -0.91 11.48 -10.92
CA GLY A 115 -0.84 12.90 -11.30
C GLY A 115 -2.03 13.74 -10.84
N PHE A 116 -2.95 13.19 -10.03
CA PHE A 116 -4.11 13.91 -9.50
C PHE A 116 -3.80 14.73 -8.24
N ARG A 117 -2.52 15.05 -7.98
CA ARG A 117 -2.08 15.76 -6.77
C ARG A 117 -2.78 17.11 -6.57
N GLU A 118 -3.11 17.83 -7.65
CA GLU A 118 -3.80 19.13 -7.58
C GLU A 118 -5.26 19.02 -7.13
N GLN A 119 -5.87 17.84 -7.30
CA GLN A 119 -7.22 17.52 -6.83
C GLN A 119 -7.20 16.95 -5.40
N LEU A 120 -6.01 16.67 -4.85
CA LEU A 120 -5.87 16.23 -3.47
C LEU A 120 -5.91 17.44 -2.53
N PRO A 121 -6.65 17.35 -1.42
CA PRO A 121 -6.57 18.37 -0.38
C PRO A 121 -5.14 18.47 0.16
N ARG A 122 -4.57 19.68 0.13
CA ARG A 122 -3.17 19.92 0.51
C ARG A 122 -2.83 19.24 1.85
N PRO A 123 -1.71 18.52 1.94
CA PRO A 123 -1.23 18.01 3.21
C PRO A 123 -0.90 19.22 4.10
N SER A 124 -1.64 19.37 5.19
CA SER A 124 -1.29 20.32 6.25
C SER A 124 -0.03 19.82 6.94
N GLY A 125 1.14 20.32 6.51
CA GLY A 125 2.40 20.14 7.21
C GLY A 125 3.39 19.20 6.52
N ARG A 126 3.99 19.65 5.41
CA ARG A 126 5.42 19.44 5.21
C ARG A 126 6.08 20.80 5.25
N ALA A 127 6.78 21.09 6.35
CA ALA A 127 7.68 22.22 6.42
C ALA A 127 8.65 22.09 5.25
N GLN A 128 8.65 23.07 4.35
CA GLN A 128 9.71 23.26 3.39
C GLN A 128 11.00 23.45 4.20
N THR A 129 11.88 22.44 4.19
CA THR A 129 13.28 22.68 4.54
C THR A 129 13.89 23.37 3.32
N ASP A 130 13.92 24.70 3.38
CA ASP A 130 14.64 25.52 2.43
C ASP A 130 16.10 25.11 2.39
N HIS A 131 16.61 24.97 1.16
CA HIS A 131 18.02 24.80 0.87
C HIS A 131 18.83 25.96 1.45
N ALA A 132 19.64 25.69 2.47
CA ALA A 132 20.74 26.57 2.87
C ALA A 132 22.06 26.01 2.31
N THR A 133 22.52 26.61 1.21
CA THR A 133 23.91 26.58 0.75
C THR A 133 24.85 27.08 1.85
N GLY A 134 25.93 26.33 2.15
CA GLY A 134 26.88 26.71 3.20
C GLY A 134 28.23 25.99 3.15
N LYS A 135 29.03 26.34 2.14
CA LYS A 135 30.51 26.41 2.07
C LYS A 135 31.38 25.34 2.78
N ASP A 136 32.21 24.72 1.93
CA ASP A 136 33.51 24.11 2.22
C ASP A 136 34.36 24.87 3.25
N ASN A 137 34.95 24.12 4.19
CA ASN A 137 36.38 24.18 4.52
C ASN A 137 36.73 23.15 5.62
N CYS A 138 37.07 21.92 5.21
CA CYS A 138 37.75 20.98 6.08
C CYS A 138 39.24 21.33 6.18
N LYS A 139 39.62 22.06 7.24
CA LYS A 139 41.01 22.22 7.65
C LYS A 139 41.55 20.86 8.12
N ARG A 140 42.50 20.31 7.37
CA ARG A 140 43.32 19.15 7.72
C ARG A 140 44.33 19.59 8.77
N GLY A 141 44.13 19.18 10.02
CA GLY A 141 45.07 19.39 11.12
C GLY A 141 46.17 18.34 11.11
N ASP A 142 47.41 18.79 11.02
CA ASP A 142 48.65 18.05 11.24
C ASP A 142 48.70 17.47 12.66
N ALA A 143 49.06 16.20 12.78
CA ALA A 143 49.51 15.59 14.03
C ALA A 143 51.03 15.35 13.92
N ARG A 144 51.78 15.92 14.86
CA ARG A 144 53.17 15.55 15.18
C ARG A 144 53.16 14.73 16.45
#